data_AF-A0A1S3YTL3-F1
#
_entry.id   AF-A0A1S3YTL3-F1
#
_cell.length_a   1.000
_cell.length_b   1.000
_cell.length_c   1.000
_cell.angle_alpha   90.00
_cell.angle_beta   90.00
_cell.angle_gamma   90.00
#
_symmetry.space_group_name_H-M   'P 1'
#
loop_
_entity.id
_entity.type
_entity.pdbx_description
1 polymer ?
#
loop_
_entity_poly.entity_id
_entity_poly.type
_entity_poly.pdbx_seq_one_letter_code
_entity_poly.pdbx_strand_id
1 'polypeptide(L)'
;MYIYTMGERPYALEMANLLDPGGIYFHSRVIAQGDCTQRHQKGLDVVVGQESAVLILDDTEAVWGKHKENLILMERYHFFTSSCRQFGLKCKSLSETKSDENEVEGALASVLKVLQQIHTLFFDPERRDNIMERDVRQV
;
A
#
# COMPACT_ATOMS: atom_id res chain seq x y z
N MET A 1 -3.31 9.80 -2.88
CA MET A 1 -2.49 8.59 -2.70
C MET A 1 -1.09 8.99 -2.21
N TYR A 2 -0.48 8.17 -1.35
CA TYR A 2 0.88 8.37 -0.82
C TYR A 2 1.78 7.22 -1.26
N ILE A 3 3.06 7.47 -1.47
CA ILE A 3 4.10 6.44 -1.47
C ILE A 3 4.77 6.46 -0.10
N TYR A 4 4.81 5.32 0.58
CA TYR A 4 5.55 5.14 1.82
C TYR A 4 6.48 3.94 1.70
N THR A 5 7.78 4.18 1.54
CA THR A 5 8.78 3.13 1.34
C THR A 5 9.88 3.15 2.39
N MET A 6 10.45 1.97 2.67
CA MET A 6 11.68 1.83 3.45
C MET A 6 12.96 2.02 2.61
N GLY A 7 12.81 2.34 1.31
CA GLY A 7 13.92 2.74 0.44
C GLY A 7 14.36 4.18 0.65
N GLU A 8 15.54 4.51 0.13
CA GLU A 8 16.08 5.87 0.19
C GLU A 8 15.29 6.84 -0.69
N ARG A 9 15.34 8.13 -0.35
CA ARG A 9 14.56 9.18 -1.03
C ARG A 9 14.86 9.29 -2.54
N PRO A 10 16.13 9.23 -3.02
CA PRO A 10 16.40 9.26 -4.46
C PRO A 10 15.70 8.10 -5.20
N TYR A 11 15.77 6.88 -4.66
CA TYR A 11 15.08 5.73 -5.23
C TYR A 11 13.56 5.91 -5.25
N ALA A 12 12.97 6.41 -4.16
CA ALA A 12 11.54 6.63 -4.07
C ALA A 12 11.05 7.66 -5.11
N LEU A 13 11.82 8.72 -5.35
CA LEU A 13 11.49 9.75 -6.33
C LEU A 13 11.62 9.25 -7.77
N GLU A 14 12.66 8.47 -8.08
CA GLU A 14 12.78 7.83 -9.41
C GLU A 14 11.59 6.90 -9.69
N MET A 15 11.15 6.15 -8.67
CA MET A 15 9.99 5.26 -8.82
C MET A 15 8.67 6.01 -8.92
N ALA A 16 8.51 7.09 -8.16
CA ALA A 16 7.35 7.98 -8.32
C ALA A 16 7.29 8.57 -9.74
N ASN A 17 8.43 9.03 -10.28
CA ASN A 17 8.51 9.57 -11.64
C ASN A 17 8.26 8.50 -12.71
N LEU A 18 8.71 7.26 -12.52
CA LEU A 18 8.42 6.16 -13.44
C LEU A 18 6.91 5.84 -13.48
N LEU A 19 6.27 5.79 -12.31
CA LEU A 19 4.86 5.39 -12.17
C LEU A 19 3.88 6.53 -12.46
N ASP A 20 4.26 7.78 -12.19
CA ASP A 20 3.44 8.97 -12.33
C ASP A 20 4.24 10.14 -12.92
N PRO A 21 4.66 10.06 -14.21
CA PRO A 21 5.48 11.12 -14.83
C PRO A 21 4.81 12.50 -14.84
N GLY A 22 3.47 12.52 -14.82
CA GLY A 22 2.67 13.75 -14.78
C GLY A 22 2.44 14.31 -13.38
N GLY A 23 2.81 13.58 -12.32
CA GLY A 23 2.60 13.99 -10.93
C GLY A 23 1.12 14.14 -10.54
N ILE A 24 0.24 13.36 -11.16
CA ILE A 24 -1.23 13.41 -10.97
C ILE A 24 -1.62 12.70 -9.67
N TYR A 25 -0.97 11.59 -9.36
CA TYR A 25 -1.38 10.68 -8.28
C TYR A 25 -0.65 10.91 -6.97
N PHE A 26 0.68 11.07 -7.02
CA PHE A 26 1.50 11.16 -5.80
C PHE A 26 1.93 12.59 -5.51
N HIS A 27 2.28 13.36 -6.54
CA HIS A 27 2.80 14.72 -6.41
C HIS A 27 3.96 14.75 -5.38
N SER A 28 3.85 15.54 -4.30
CA SER A 28 4.83 15.64 -3.22
C SER A 28 4.65 14.61 -2.09
N ARG A 29 3.66 13.72 -2.18
CA ARG A 29 3.30 12.74 -1.12
C ARG A 29 4.15 11.48 -1.17
N VAL A 30 5.47 11.66 -1.06
CA VAL A 30 6.47 10.58 -1.04
C VAL A 30 7.22 10.62 0.29
N ILE A 31 7.05 9.54 1.06
CA ILE A 31 7.67 9.30 2.37
C ILE A 31 8.69 8.18 2.18
N ALA A 32 9.98 8.49 2.39
CA ALA A 32 11.08 7.56 2.27
C ALA A 32 11.63 7.17 3.65
N GLN A 33 12.61 6.26 3.68
CA GLN A 33 13.19 5.74 4.93
C GLN A 33 13.69 6.85 5.88
N GLY A 34 14.30 7.91 5.33
CA GLY A 34 14.82 9.03 6.11
C GLY A 34 13.75 9.92 6.72
N ASP A 35 12.49 9.79 6.28
CA ASP A 35 11.35 10.53 6.80
C ASP A 35 10.63 9.76 7.94
N CYS A 36 10.99 8.49 8.17
CA CYS A 36 10.44 7.67 9.26
C CYS A 36 10.85 8.20 10.64
N THR A 37 9.89 8.30 11.57
CA THR A 37 10.15 8.70 12.96
C THR A 37 10.71 7.58 13.84
N GLN A 38 10.49 6.33 13.44
CA GLN A 38 10.98 5.15 14.13
C GLN A 38 11.83 4.29 13.19
N ARG A 39 13.00 3.86 13.67
CA ARG A 39 13.92 3.05 12.87
C ARG A 39 13.27 1.72 12.52
N HIS A 40 13.30 1.37 11.22
CA HIS A 40 12.73 0.12 10.69
C HIS A 40 11.22 -0.05 10.91
N GLN A 41 10.49 1.03 11.20
CA GLN A 41 9.03 1.01 11.32
C GLN A 41 8.39 2.15 10.53
N LYS A 42 7.18 1.91 10.07
CA LYS A 42 6.29 2.89 9.46
C LYS A 42 5.24 3.30 10.48
N GLY A 43 4.75 4.53 10.32
CA GLY A 43 3.76 5.13 11.20
C GLY A 43 2.91 6.13 10.42
N LEU A 44 1.65 6.29 10.81
CA LEU A 44 0.75 7.27 10.19
C LEU A 44 0.98 8.69 10.70
N ASP A 45 1.90 8.89 11.63
CA ASP A 45 2.29 10.19 12.22
C ASP A 45 2.89 11.17 11.21
N VAL A 46 3.37 10.67 10.06
CA VAL A 46 3.89 11.48 8.94
C VAL A 46 2.93 11.59 7.76
N VAL A 47 1.74 10.97 7.85
CA VAL A 47 0.71 11.00 6.81
C VAL A 47 -0.32 12.05 7.18
N VAL A 48 -0.66 12.96 6.25
CA VAL A 48 -1.72 13.94 6.49
C VAL A 48 -3.08 13.27 6.29
N GLY A 49 -3.83 13.11 7.37
CA GLY A 49 -5.18 12.56 7.39
C GLY A 49 -5.59 12.09 8.79
N GLN A 50 -6.89 11.87 9.00
CA GLN A 50 -7.36 11.14 10.19
C GLN A 50 -7.07 9.65 9.99
N GLU A 51 -6.48 8.99 10.98
CA GLU A 51 -6.17 7.55 10.92
C GLU A 51 -7.41 6.70 10.60
N SER A 52 -8.58 7.11 11.09
CA SER A 52 -9.87 6.47 10.80
C SER A 52 -10.29 6.52 9.32
N ALA A 53 -9.61 7.31 8.49
CA ALA A 53 -9.88 7.44 7.06
C ALA A 53 -8.69 7.00 6.18
N VAL A 54 -7.67 6.35 6.77
CA VAL A 54 -6.46 5.92 6.05
C VAL A 54 -6.45 4.40 5.91
N LEU A 55 -6.27 3.93 4.68
CA LEU A 55 -5.99 2.53 4.36
C LEU A 55 -4.52 2.39 3.94
N ILE A 56 -3.90 1.29 4.34
CA ILE A 56 -2.50 0.96 4.05
C ILE A 56 -2.50 -0.30 3.19
N LEU A 57 -1.70 -0.28 2.13
CA LEU A 57 -1.41 -1.44 1.30
C LEU A 57 0.08 -1.73 1.37
N ASP A 58 0.45 -2.87 1.94
CA ASP A 58 1.84 -3.26 2.16
C ASP A 58 1.96 -4.78 2.24
N ASP A 59 3.08 -5.34 1.82
CA ASP A 59 3.37 -6.78 1.88
C ASP A 59 4.02 -7.19 3.21
N THR A 60 4.36 -6.22 4.08
CA THR A 60 5.11 -6.47 5.31
C THR A 60 4.37 -5.93 6.54
N GLU A 61 3.62 -6.79 7.23
CA GLU A 61 2.91 -6.40 8.47
C GLU A 61 3.85 -5.89 9.57
N ALA A 62 5.04 -6.48 9.70
CA ALA A 62 5.96 -6.20 10.80
C ALA A 62 6.41 -4.73 10.88
N VAL A 63 6.40 -3.99 9.76
CA VAL A 63 6.77 -2.57 9.76
C VAL A 63 5.62 -1.65 10.23
N TRP A 64 4.39 -2.15 10.28
CA TRP A 64 3.17 -1.39 10.66
C TRP A 64 2.66 -1.73 12.06
N GLY A 65 3.56 -2.04 13.00
CA GLY A 65 3.20 -2.60 14.32
C GLY A 65 2.09 -1.86 15.09
N LYS A 66 1.99 -0.53 14.96
CA LYS A 66 0.97 0.30 15.63
C LYS A 66 -0.33 0.50 14.83
N HIS A 67 -0.34 0.23 13.53
CA HIS A 67 -1.44 0.55 12.61
C HIS A 67 -1.89 -0.68 11.80
N LYS A 68 -1.79 -1.86 12.40
CA LYS A 68 -2.15 -3.13 11.75
C LYS A 68 -3.61 -3.18 11.31
N GLU A 69 -4.50 -2.52 12.05
CA GLU A 69 -5.93 -2.47 11.72
C GLU A 69 -6.21 -1.69 10.43
N ASN A 70 -5.33 -0.77 10.04
CA ASN A 70 -5.42 -0.02 8.79
C ASN A 70 -4.79 -0.78 7.60
N LEU A 71 -4.11 -1.90 7.85
CA LEU A 71 -3.33 -2.63 6.86
C LEU A 71 -4.17 -3.68 6.11
N ILE A 72 -4.29 -3.48 4.80
CA ILE A 72 -4.64 -4.52 3.85
C ILE A 72 -3.33 -5.20 3.44
N LEU A 73 -3.05 -6.36 4.05
CA LEU A 73 -1.85 -7.13 3.78
C LEU A 73 -1.91 -7.71 2.35
N MET A 74 -0.91 -7.37 1.54
CA MET A 74 -0.80 -7.85 0.16
C MET A 74 0.19 -9.00 0.04
N GLU A 75 0.01 -9.85 -0.97
CA GLU A 75 1.04 -10.80 -1.35
C GLU A 75 2.25 -10.06 -1.92
N ARG A 76 3.45 -10.47 -1.51
CA ARG A 76 4.69 -9.89 -2.04
C ARG A 76 4.84 -10.24 -3.52
N TYR A 77 5.06 -9.22 -4.33
CA TYR A 77 5.25 -9.38 -5.77
C TYR A 77 6.66 -9.88 -6.12
N HIS A 78 6.74 -11.10 -6.65
CA HIS A 78 8.01 -11.78 -6.96
C HIS A 78 8.21 -11.99 -8.47
N PHE A 79 8.42 -10.88 -9.20
CA PHE A 79 8.70 -10.97 -10.64
C PHE A 79 10.07 -11.58 -10.96
N PHE A 80 11.12 -11.06 -10.32
CA PHE A 80 12.50 -11.49 -10.56
C PHE A 80 12.88 -12.70 -9.70
N THR A 81 13.59 -13.67 -10.29
CA THR A 81 14.11 -14.86 -9.58
C THR A 81 15.00 -14.52 -8.39
N SER A 82 15.74 -13.41 -8.46
CA SER A 82 16.56 -12.92 -7.34
C SER A 82 15.75 -12.64 -6.08
N SER A 83 14.52 -12.11 -6.24
CA SER A 83 13.61 -11.84 -5.14
C SER A 83 13.19 -13.12 -4.44
N CYS A 84 12.77 -14.16 -5.18
CA CYS A 84 12.44 -15.47 -4.58
C CYS A 84 13.60 -16.03 -3.74
N ARG A 85 14.83 -15.93 -4.25
CA ARG A 85 16.03 -16.41 -3.54
C ARG A 85 16.30 -15.63 -2.25
N GLN A 86 16.19 -14.31 -2.29
CA GLN A 86 16.38 -13.45 -1.12
C GLN A 86 15.41 -13.80 0.01
N PHE A 87 14.19 -14.21 -0.34
CA PHE A 87 13.14 -14.59 0.61
C PHE A 87 13.05 -16.10 0.86
N GLY A 88 14.00 -16.90 0.35
CA GLY A 88 14.05 -18.35 0.57
C GLY A 88 12.89 -19.13 -0.05
N LEU A 89 12.20 -18.56 -1.04
CA LEU A 89 11.07 -19.19 -1.72
C LEU A 89 11.57 -20.22 -2.74
N LYS A 90 11.00 -21.43 -2.69
CA LYS A 90 11.32 -22.54 -3.61
C LYS A 90 10.48 -22.56 -4.90
N CYS A 91 9.54 -21.62 -5.05
CA CYS A 91 8.70 -21.50 -6.23
C CYS A 91 9.43 -20.77 -7.36
N LYS A 92 8.95 -20.98 -8.60
CA LYS A 92 9.39 -20.21 -9.77
C LYS A 92 8.86 -18.78 -9.66
N SER A 93 9.68 -17.81 -10.01
CA SER A 93 9.29 -16.40 -10.12
C SER A 93 8.37 -16.16 -11.32
N LEU A 94 7.64 -15.03 -11.33
CA LEU A 94 6.70 -14.71 -12.42
C LEU A 94 7.40 -14.63 -13.78
N SER A 95 8.64 -14.12 -13.80
CA SER A 95 9.45 -14.09 -15.03
C SER A 95 9.80 -15.49 -15.57
N GLU A 96 10.05 -16.47 -14.69
CA GLU A 96 10.33 -17.86 -15.08
C GLU A 96 9.09 -18.60 -15.57
N THR A 97 7.91 -18.25 -15.04
CA THR A 97 6.62 -18.78 -15.49
C THR A 97 6.05 -18.01 -16.68
N LYS A 98 6.69 -16.91 -17.09
CA LYS A 98 6.21 -16.00 -18.14
C LYS A 98 4.78 -15.49 -17.87
N SER A 99 4.51 -15.22 -16.60
CA SER A 99 3.24 -14.69 -16.11
C SER A 99 3.45 -13.31 -15.48
N ASP A 100 2.36 -12.60 -15.24
CA ASP A 100 2.35 -11.31 -14.53
C ASP A 100 0.97 -11.10 -13.87
N GLU A 101 0.74 -9.93 -13.30
CA GLU A 101 -0.55 -9.47 -12.82
C GLU A 101 -1.64 -9.56 -13.90
N ASN A 102 -2.87 -9.78 -13.45
CA ASN A 102 -4.03 -9.94 -14.30
C ASN A 102 -5.11 -8.92 -13.92
N GLU A 103 -5.71 -8.27 -14.92
CA GLU A 103 -6.71 -7.22 -14.71
C GLU A 103 -8.02 -7.70 -14.06
N VAL A 104 -8.35 -8.99 -14.18
CA VAL A 104 -9.62 -9.57 -13.72
C VAL A 104 -9.44 -10.33 -12.41
N GLU A 105 -8.38 -11.15 -12.34
CA GLU A 105 -8.14 -12.14 -11.28
C GLU A 105 -6.82 -11.92 -10.52
N GLY A 106 -6.05 -10.88 -10.86
CA GLY A 106 -4.77 -10.57 -10.20
C GLY A 106 -4.91 -10.07 -8.77
N ALA A 107 -3.77 -9.94 -8.08
CA ALA A 107 -3.72 -9.44 -6.71
C ALA A 107 -4.22 -7.99 -6.65
N LEU A 108 -3.79 -7.16 -7.60
CA LEU A 108 -4.23 -5.75 -7.69
C LEU A 108 -5.72 -5.63 -8.01
N ALA A 109 -6.25 -6.48 -8.89
CA ALA A 109 -7.67 -6.50 -9.24
C ALA A 109 -8.54 -6.89 -8.04
N SER A 110 -8.08 -7.87 -7.25
CA SER A 110 -8.74 -8.32 -6.02
C SER A 110 -8.75 -7.22 -4.96
N VAL A 111 -7.59 -6.58 -4.74
CA VAL A 111 -7.45 -5.45 -3.83
C VAL A 111 -8.32 -4.26 -4.25
N LEU A 112 -8.39 -3.93 -5.54
CA LEU A 112 -9.23 -2.85 -6.03
C LEU A 112 -10.71 -3.07 -5.68
N LYS A 113 -11.21 -4.30 -5.81
CA LYS A 113 -12.59 -4.65 -5.40
C LYS A 113 -12.82 -4.40 -3.91
N VAL A 114 -11.86 -4.78 -3.06
CA VAL A 114 -11.92 -4.53 -1.61
C VAL A 114 -11.92 -3.03 -1.32
N LEU A 115 -11.02 -2.25 -1.95
CA LEU A 115 -10.96 -0.81 -1.78
C LEU A 115 -12.26 -0.11 -2.20
N GLN A 116 -12.87 -0.54 -3.31
CA GLN A 116 -14.15 -0.02 -3.78
C GLN A 116 -15.29 -0.32 -2.80
N GLN A 117 -15.31 -1.53 -2.22
CA GLN A 117 -16.30 -1.91 -1.20
C GLN A 117 -16.15 -1.07 0.06
N ILE A 118 -14.93 -0.97 0.61
CA ILE A 118 -14.65 -0.15 1.80
C ILE A 118 -15.04 1.30 1.54
N HIS A 119 -14.65 1.86 0.40
CA HIS A 119 -15.02 3.22 0.02
C HIS A 119 -16.55 3.40 -0.04
N THR A 120 -17.26 2.46 -0.66
CA THR A 120 -18.73 2.53 -0.78
C THR A 120 -19.40 2.53 0.60
N LEU A 121 -18.96 1.64 1.50
CA LEU A 121 -19.50 1.52 2.85
C LEU A 121 -19.10 2.69 3.76
N PHE A 122 -17.89 3.23 3.59
CA PHE A 122 -17.41 4.39 4.34
C PHE A 122 -18.16 5.66 3.93
N PHE A 123 -18.43 5.85 2.64
CA PHE A 123 -19.14 7.03 2.11
C PHE A 123 -20.63 6.81 1.84
N ASP A 124 -21.22 5.73 2.38
CA ASP A 124 -22.65 5.43 2.21
C ASP A 124 -23.52 6.62 2.68
N PRO A 125 -24.35 7.22 1.82
CA PRO A 125 -25.20 8.35 2.18
C PRO A 125 -26.37 7.96 3.10
N GLU A 126 -26.77 6.68 3.15
CA GLU A 126 -27.90 6.22 3.97
C GLU A 126 -27.50 6.02 5.45
N ARG A 127 -26.20 6.01 5.74
CA ARG A 127 -25.66 5.95 7.09
C ARG A 127 -25.94 7.25 7.84
N ARG A 128 -26.59 7.12 9.01
CA ARG A 128 -27.03 8.24 9.87
C ARG A 128 -25.89 8.86 10.69
N ASP A 129 -24.78 8.16 10.84
CA ASP A 129 -23.59 8.63 11.56
C ASP A 129 -22.80 9.65 10.74
N ASN A 130 -22.25 10.65 11.45
CA ASN A 130 -21.43 11.70 10.85
C ASN A 130 -20.19 11.07 10.21
N ILE A 131 -19.83 11.54 9.01
CA ILE A 131 -18.64 11.06 8.30
C ILE A 131 -17.34 11.20 9.10
N MET A 132 -17.26 12.18 10.01
CA MET A 132 -16.11 12.37 10.89
C MET A 132 -16.01 11.31 12.00
N GLU A 133 -17.09 10.59 12.29
CA GLU A 133 -17.15 9.51 13.28
C GLU A 133 -16.93 8.13 12.65
N ARG A 134 -16.86 8.07 11.31
CA ARG A 134 -16.64 6.82 10.57
C ARG A 134 -15.19 6.39 10.64
N ASP A 135 -15.01 5.08 10.63
CA ASP A 135 -13.70 4.45 10.70
C ASP A 135 -13.60 3.29 9.70
N VAL A 136 -12.64 3.39 8.77
CA VAL A 136 -12.38 2.37 7.74
C VAL A 136 -12.00 1.01 8.33
N ARG A 137 -11.56 0.97 9.59
CA ARG A 137 -11.21 -0.28 10.31
C ARG A 137 -12.43 -1.06 10.80
N GLN A 138 -13.60 -0.42 10.81
CA GLN A 138 -14.87 -1.01 11.26
C GLN A 138 -15.76 -1.48 10.09
N VAL A 139 -15.25 -1.35 8.87
CA VAL A 139 -15.96 -1.65 7.62
C VAL A 139 -15.64 -3.06 7.15
#